data_AF-A0A425DFL0-F1
#
_entry.id   AF-A0A425DFL0-F1
#
_cell.length_a   1.000
_cell.length_b   1.000
_cell.length_c   1.000
_cell.angle_alpha   90.00
_cell.angle_beta   90.00
_cell.angle_gamma   90.00
#
_symmetry.space_group_name_H-M   'P 1'
#
loop_
_entity.id
_entity.type
_entity.pdbx_description
1 polymer ?
#
loop_
_entity_poly.entity_id
_entity_poly.type
_entity_poly.pdbx_seq_one_letter_code
_entity_poly.pdbx_strand_id
1 'polypeptide(L)'
;MFVTRKLQALKATQLSQGYKAFSALAGLDAKTPKEKLTFGSTFSDHLLEVDWDKTSGWGAPLIRPYGPLAIDPAASSLHYALQVNLTSYRHGMTKLCSAGTMNLFVYWINEQGEKELVTAPLTRGDILPGVTRQSILELARGWGEFKVTETTITMPSIVKAEQEGRLLEVFGSGTAAVISPVKLINYNGKDVNVPLDAPDGKSGQLTKRIWNEMTDIQVKCMLFEEIIRYERSNHSNSMAAWNTRGLL
;
A
#
# COMPACT_ATOMS: atom_id res chain seq x y z
N MET A 1 10.80 -7.42 -0.35
CA MET A 1 11.35 -8.70 0.12
C MET A 1 11.45 -8.60 1.64
N PHE A 2 10.41 -9.05 2.36
CA PHE A 2 10.44 -9.17 3.82
C PHE A 2 10.74 -10.63 4.14
N VAL A 3 11.95 -10.91 4.61
CA VAL A 3 12.30 -12.23 5.13
C VAL A 3 11.86 -12.27 6.58
N THR A 4 10.68 -12.83 6.86
CA THR A 4 10.27 -13.20 8.21
C THR A 4 10.95 -14.53 8.58
N ARG A 5 12.06 -14.46 9.33
CA ARG A 5 12.50 -15.59 10.16
C ARG A 5 12.13 -15.31 11.61
N LYS A 6 11.40 -16.27 12.19
CA LYS A 6 10.94 -16.36 13.58
C LYS A 6 11.98 -15.85 14.58
N LEU A 7 11.65 -14.78 15.30
CA LEU A 7 12.24 -14.47 16.61
C LEU A 7 11.32 -15.09 17.66
N GLN A 8 11.66 -16.29 18.12
CA GLN A 8 11.10 -16.87 19.33
C GLN A 8 11.64 -16.10 20.54
N ALA A 9 10.71 -15.62 21.37
CA ALA A 9 10.84 -15.33 22.81
C ALA A 9 12.20 -14.79 23.30
N LEU A 10 12.43 -13.49 23.13
CA LEU A 10 13.31 -12.74 24.03
C LEU A 10 12.49 -12.34 25.27
N LYS A 11 12.81 -12.96 26.40
CA LYS A 11 12.32 -12.57 27.73
C LYS A 11 12.62 -11.08 27.95
N ALA A 12 11.65 -10.37 28.52
CA ALA A 12 11.61 -8.92 28.70
C ALA A 12 12.66 -8.33 29.68
N THR A 13 13.83 -8.94 29.83
CA THR A 13 14.82 -8.58 30.86
C THR A 13 16.21 -8.23 30.33
N GLN A 14 16.35 -7.97 29.02
CA GLN A 14 17.61 -7.48 28.41
C GLN A 14 17.49 -6.15 27.62
N LEU A 15 16.38 -5.41 27.75
CA LEU A 15 16.20 -4.11 27.08
C LEU A 15 16.75 -2.90 27.85
N SER A 16 17.64 -3.09 28.84
CA SER A 16 18.18 -2.02 29.68
C SER A 16 19.61 -1.55 29.33
N GLN A 17 20.15 -1.90 28.16
CA GLN A 17 21.41 -1.31 27.66
C GLN A 17 21.23 -0.65 26.29
N GLY A 18 21.00 0.68 26.33
CA GLY A 18 21.45 1.69 25.38
C GLY A 18 21.32 1.44 23.88
N TYR A 19 20.12 1.58 23.30
CA TYR A 19 19.94 1.67 21.83
C TYR A 19 18.88 2.66 21.35
N LYS A 20 18.46 3.63 22.19
CA LYS A 20 17.57 4.72 21.74
C LYS A 20 18.00 6.03 22.38
N ALA A 21 18.57 6.94 21.59
CA ALA A 21 18.57 8.34 21.94
C ALA A 21 17.24 8.93 21.45
N PHE A 22 16.40 9.31 22.39
CA PHE A 22 15.14 10.01 22.16
C PHE A 22 15.32 11.45 22.61
N SER A 23 15.16 12.39 21.68
CA SER A 23 15.12 13.81 21.98
C SER A 23 13.67 14.26 22.05
N ALA A 24 13.23 14.63 23.26
CA ALA A 24 11.87 15.10 23.50
C ALA A 24 11.70 16.55 23.04
N LEU A 25 10.52 16.89 22.52
CA LEU A 25 10.11 18.27 22.26
C LEU A 25 9.76 19.01 23.55
N ALA A 26 9.95 20.34 23.54
CA ALA A 26 9.52 21.24 24.61
C ALA A 26 7.98 21.42 24.67
N GLY A 27 7.28 21.09 23.58
CA GLY A 27 5.82 21.11 23.46
C GLY A 27 5.39 20.40 22.18
N LEU A 28 4.19 19.82 22.17
CA LEU A 28 3.62 19.14 21.01
C LEU A 28 2.69 20.07 20.26
N ASP A 29 2.74 20.04 18.93
CA ASP A 29 1.81 20.81 18.12
C ASP A 29 0.39 20.21 18.20
N ALA A 30 -0.61 21.08 18.01
CA ALA A 30 -1.99 20.63 17.96
C ALA A 30 -2.22 19.73 16.74
N LYS A 31 -2.80 18.55 16.96
CA LYS A 31 -3.12 17.61 15.89
C LYS A 31 -4.09 18.25 14.90
N THR A 32 -3.77 18.16 13.61
CA THR A 32 -4.67 18.60 12.54
C THR A 32 -5.90 17.68 12.48
N PRO A 33 -7.14 18.24 12.46
CA PRO A 33 -8.36 17.44 12.30
C PRO A 33 -8.34 16.61 11.01
N LYS A 34 -8.93 15.41 11.06
CA LYS A 34 -8.89 14.42 9.96
C LYS A 34 -9.43 15.01 8.64
N GLU A 35 -10.45 15.84 8.73
CA GLU A 35 -11.16 16.44 7.59
C GLU A 35 -10.32 17.49 6.86
N LYS A 36 -9.27 18.01 7.51
CA LYS A 36 -8.35 19.02 6.96
C LYS A 36 -7.03 18.42 6.47
N LEU A 37 -6.83 17.11 6.63
CA LEU A 37 -5.61 16.45 6.21
C LEU A 37 -5.50 16.47 4.68
N THR A 38 -4.38 17.01 4.19
CA THR A 38 -3.98 16.93 2.79
C THR A 38 -2.75 16.03 2.69
N PHE A 39 -2.71 15.18 1.67
CA PHE A 39 -1.63 14.21 1.52
C PHE A 39 -0.28 14.91 1.32
N GLY A 40 0.71 14.55 2.16
CA GLY A 40 2.09 15.03 2.05
C GLY A 40 2.35 16.46 2.56
N SER A 41 1.38 17.10 3.22
CA SER A 41 1.53 18.49 3.72
C SER A 41 1.56 18.61 5.24
N THR A 42 1.16 17.57 5.98
CA THR A 42 1.13 17.56 7.44
C THR A 42 2.03 16.44 7.93
N PHE A 43 3.02 16.78 8.76
CA PHE A 43 4.03 15.85 9.28
C PHE A 43 3.88 15.68 10.78
N SER A 44 4.39 14.57 11.33
CA SER A 44 4.45 14.33 12.76
C SER A 44 5.57 15.13 13.42
N ASP A 45 5.45 15.31 14.74
CA ASP A 45 6.39 16.01 15.61
C ASP A 45 7.84 15.51 15.55
N HIS A 46 8.05 14.24 15.20
CA HIS A 46 9.36 13.58 15.24
C HIS A 46 9.71 12.88 13.93
N LEU A 47 11.01 12.73 13.68
CA LEU A 47 11.66 11.99 12.60
C LEU A 47 12.50 10.85 13.20
N LEU A 48 12.58 9.71 12.52
CA LEU A 48 13.58 8.66 12.78
C LEU A 48 14.77 8.82 11.82
N GLU A 49 15.98 8.84 12.37
CA GLU A 49 17.24 8.94 11.63
C GLU A 49 18.19 7.81 12.06
N VAL A 50 18.92 7.24 11.12
CA VAL A 50 19.95 6.23 11.40
C VAL A 50 21.10 6.47 10.43
N ASP A 51 22.25 6.88 10.97
CA ASP A 51 23.45 7.07 10.17
C ASP A 51 24.07 5.75 9.76
N TRP A 52 24.73 5.75 8.61
CA TRP A 52 25.56 4.67 8.15
C TRP A 52 26.87 5.20 7.59
N ASP A 53 27.96 4.54 7.94
CA ASP A 53 29.26 4.80 7.33
C ASP A 53 29.98 3.50 6.98
N LYS A 54 30.95 3.58 6.06
CA LYS A 54 31.66 2.41 5.54
C LYS A 54 32.53 1.71 6.59
N THR A 55 32.97 2.43 7.62
CA THR A 55 33.94 1.94 8.63
C THR A 55 33.26 1.31 9.83
N SER A 56 32.22 1.93 10.38
CA SER A 56 31.47 1.47 11.56
C SER A 56 30.16 0.76 11.21
N GLY A 57 29.68 0.89 9.97
CA GLY A 57 28.39 0.36 9.56
C GLY A 57 27.24 1.23 10.07
N TRP A 58 26.15 0.60 10.50
CA TRP A 58 24.97 1.31 11.00
C TRP A 58 25.21 1.86 12.41
N GLY A 59 24.94 3.15 12.58
CA GLY A 59 24.89 3.81 13.87
C GLY A 59 23.64 3.45 14.68
N ALA A 60 23.53 4.01 15.88
CA ALA A 60 22.35 3.86 16.72
C ALA A 60 21.16 4.65 16.13
N PRO A 61 19.93 4.10 16.17
CA PRO A 61 18.76 4.83 15.70
C PRO A 61 18.41 5.99 16.63
N LEU A 62 18.09 7.14 16.02
CA LEU A 62 17.78 8.40 16.70
C LEU A 62 16.34 8.81 16.37
N ILE A 63 15.54 9.10 17.41
CA ILE A 63 14.24 9.74 17.23
C ILE A 63 14.39 11.19 17.72
N ARG A 64 14.17 12.15 16.83
CA ARG A 64 14.40 13.57 17.10
C ARG A 64 13.25 14.45 16.58
N PRO A 65 13.13 15.70 17.04
CA PRO A 65 12.21 16.68 16.47
C PRO A 65 12.29 16.75 14.94
N TYR A 66 11.12 16.79 14.29
CA TYR A 66 11.03 17.02 12.86
C TYR A 66 11.65 18.38 12.49
N GLY A 67 12.42 18.41 11.42
CA GLY A 67 13.08 19.63 10.95
C GLY A 67 13.96 19.35 9.72
N PRO A 68 14.61 20.39 9.17
CA PRO A 68 15.48 20.25 8.02
C PRO A 68 16.59 19.21 8.23
N LEU A 69 16.94 18.48 7.16
CA LEU A 69 18.11 17.61 7.14
C LEU A 69 19.33 18.44 6.74
N ALA A 70 20.39 18.39 7.54
CA ALA A 70 21.68 18.94 7.16
C ALA A 70 22.40 17.92 6.28
N ILE A 71 22.42 18.16 4.97
CA ILE A 71 23.03 17.28 3.97
C ILE A 71 24.17 18.03 3.30
N ASP A 72 25.30 17.35 3.09
CA ASP A 72 26.40 17.90 2.30
C ASP A 72 25.91 18.25 0.88
N PRO A 73 26.16 19.47 0.35
CA PRO A 73 25.75 19.83 -1.00
C PRO A 73 26.26 18.89 -2.11
N ALA A 74 27.37 18.18 -1.87
CA ALA A 74 27.95 17.18 -2.77
C ALA A 74 27.39 15.76 -2.55
N ALA A 75 26.41 15.59 -1.66
CA ALA A 75 25.81 14.28 -1.39
C ALA A 75 25.24 13.66 -2.67
N SER A 76 25.61 12.40 -2.90
CA SER A 76 25.26 11.66 -4.12
C SER A 76 23.75 11.50 -4.33
N SER A 77 22.94 11.57 -3.27
CA SER A 77 21.48 11.62 -3.36
C SER A 77 20.97 12.84 -4.14
N LEU A 78 21.64 13.99 -4.02
CA LEU A 78 21.26 15.23 -4.69
C LEU A 78 21.72 15.30 -6.15
N HIS A 79 22.83 14.64 -6.49
CA HIS A 79 23.44 14.70 -7.83
C HIS A 79 23.08 13.51 -8.72
N TYR A 80 22.97 12.32 -8.13
CA TYR A 80 22.82 11.05 -8.87
C TYR A 80 21.56 10.28 -8.50
N ALA A 81 20.65 10.90 -7.72
CA ALA A 81 19.41 10.29 -7.25
C ALA A 81 19.62 8.93 -6.57
N LEU A 82 20.71 8.77 -5.79
CA LEU A 82 20.94 7.61 -4.92
C LEU A 82 19.96 7.65 -3.73
N GLN A 83 18.69 7.43 -4.05
CA GLN A 83 17.57 7.40 -3.13
C GLN A 83 16.57 6.35 -3.62
N VAL A 84 15.99 5.59 -2.69
CA VAL A 84 14.93 4.64 -3.02
C VAL A 84 13.59 5.34 -2.78
N ASN A 85 12.97 5.79 -3.86
CA ASN A 85 11.58 6.23 -3.83
C ASN A 85 10.69 5.06 -4.25
N LEU A 86 9.55 4.91 -3.58
CA LEU A 86 8.52 3.88 -3.86
C LEU A 86 7.72 4.14 -5.15
N THR A 87 8.33 4.77 -6.15
CA THR A 87 7.66 5.20 -7.38
C THR A 87 8.64 5.20 -8.54
N SER A 88 8.38 4.40 -9.57
CA SER A 88 9.11 4.43 -10.83
C SER A 88 8.17 4.77 -11.98
N TYR A 89 8.65 5.59 -12.91
CA TYR A 89 7.97 5.91 -14.17
C TYR A 89 8.87 5.51 -15.34
N ARG A 90 8.29 4.91 -16.38
CA ARG A 90 8.99 4.68 -17.64
C ARG A 90 8.07 5.00 -18.82
N HIS A 91 8.57 5.80 -19.74
CA HIS A 91 7.89 6.22 -20.96
C HIS A 91 8.20 5.25 -22.10
N GLY A 92 7.20 4.89 -22.91
CA GLY A 92 7.46 4.35 -24.26
C GLY A 92 6.81 3.04 -24.67
N MET A 93 5.69 2.57 -24.10
CA MET A 93 5.01 1.37 -24.63
C MET A 93 3.49 1.52 -24.68
N THR A 94 2.88 1.01 -25.76
CA THR A 94 1.44 0.68 -25.88
C THR A 94 0.96 -0.37 -24.88
N LYS A 95 1.88 -0.88 -24.05
CA LYS A 95 1.64 -1.83 -22.97
C LYS A 95 1.28 -1.07 -21.70
N LEU A 96 0.18 -1.47 -21.10
CA LEU A 96 -0.29 -0.90 -19.84
C LEU A 96 0.57 -1.43 -18.69
N CYS A 97 1.13 -0.51 -17.89
CA CYS A 97 2.10 -0.84 -16.84
C CYS A 97 1.65 -0.34 -15.46
N SER A 98 1.33 0.95 -15.33
CA SER A 98 0.91 1.58 -14.09
C SER A 98 -0.14 2.68 -14.36
N ALA A 99 -0.94 3.01 -13.35
CA ALA A 99 -1.74 4.24 -13.30
C ALA A 99 -1.03 5.25 -12.41
N GLY A 100 -0.23 6.15 -13.01
CA GLY A 100 0.63 7.03 -12.23
C GLY A 100 1.63 6.23 -11.40
N THR A 101 1.62 6.42 -10.08
CA THR A 101 2.44 5.71 -9.09
C THR A 101 1.80 4.42 -8.57
N MET A 102 0.71 3.95 -9.19
CA MET A 102 -0.05 2.77 -8.77
C MET A 102 0.11 1.61 -9.76
N ASN A 103 0.10 0.37 -9.25
CA ASN A 103 -0.11 -0.79 -10.13
C ASN A 103 -1.52 -0.70 -10.75
N LEU A 104 -1.71 -1.26 -11.94
CA LEU A 104 -2.99 -1.21 -12.63
C LEU A 104 -3.61 -2.60 -12.75
N PHE A 105 -4.91 -2.67 -12.51
CA PHE A 105 -5.76 -3.83 -12.73
C PHE A 105 -6.82 -3.54 -13.78
N VAL A 106 -7.16 -4.56 -14.55
CA VAL A 106 -8.27 -4.57 -15.51
C VAL A 106 -9.14 -5.77 -15.20
N TYR A 107 -10.43 -5.53 -14.98
CA TYR A 107 -11.43 -6.57 -14.85
C TYR A 107 -12.29 -6.57 -16.11
N TRP A 108 -12.37 -7.72 -16.76
CA TRP A 108 -13.05 -7.85 -18.05
C TRP A 108 -13.62 -9.25 -18.25
N ILE A 109 -14.32 -9.43 -19.36
CA ILE A 109 -14.62 -10.74 -19.93
C ILE A 109 -13.55 -11.03 -20.98
N ASN A 110 -12.80 -12.12 -20.82
CA ASN A 110 -11.73 -12.50 -21.77
C ASN A 110 -12.33 -13.03 -23.09
N GLU A 111 -11.47 -13.35 -24.07
CA GLU A 111 -11.92 -13.85 -25.39
C GLU A 111 -12.60 -15.22 -25.32
N GLN A 112 -12.42 -15.96 -24.22
CA GLN A 112 -13.08 -17.23 -23.94
C GLN A 112 -14.44 -17.05 -23.24
N GLY A 113 -14.85 -15.82 -22.94
CA GLY A 113 -16.10 -15.53 -22.24
C GLY A 113 -16.03 -15.63 -20.71
N GLU A 114 -14.84 -15.77 -20.14
CA GLU A 114 -14.65 -15.89 -18.69
C GLU A 114 -14.39 -14.52 -18.05
N LYS A 115 -14.95 -14.29 -16.86
CA LYS A 115 -14.57 -13.15 -16.03
C LYS A 115 -13.10 -13.30 -15.60
N GLU A 116 -12.31 -12.26 -15.83
CA GLU A 116 -10.88 -12.29 -15.56
C GLU A 116 -10.39 -10.95 -15.01
N LEU A 117 -9.64 -11.02 -13.92
CA LEU A 117 -8.87 -9.92 -13.36
C LEU A 117 -7.42 -10.04 -13.81
N VAL A 118 -6.93 -9.01 -14.52
CA VAL A 118 -5.61 -8.99 -15.12
C VAL A 118 -4.77 -7.84 -14.58
N THR A 119 -3.49 -8.10 -14.33
CA THR A 119 -2.46 -7.08 -14.04
C THR A 119 -1.18 -7.42 -14.80
N ALA A 120 -0.33 -6.42 -15.08
CA ALA A 120 0.99 -6.63 -15.68
C ALA A 120 1.88 -7.55 -14.80
N PRO A 121 2.70 -8.43 -15.39
CA PRO A 121 3.57 -9.35 -14.66
C PRO A 121 4.85 -8.67 -14.19
N LEU A 122 5.42 -9.16 -13.08
CA LEU A 122 6.68 -8.65 -12.53
C LEU A 122 7.92 -9.09 -13.33
N THR A 123 7.80 -10.15 -14.13
CA THR A 123 8.92 -10.75 -14.90
C THR A 123 9.54 -9.81 -15.92
N ARG A 124 8.84 -8.74 -16.31
CA ARG A 124 9.36 -7.71 -17.22
C ARG A 124 10.33 -6.73 -16.56
N GLY A 125 10.34 -6.64 -15.23
CA GLY A 125 11.20 -5.72 -14.47
C GLY A 125 10.83 -4.24 -14.56
N ASP A 126 9.71 -3.90 -15.21
CA ASP A 126 9.20 -2.53 -15.36
C ASP A 126 7.97 -2.23 -14.50
N ILE A 127 7.59 -3.18 -13.63
CA ILE A 127 6.47 -3.07 -12.69
C ILE A 127 7.01 -3.13 -11.26
N LEU A 128 6.65 -2.13 -10.45
CA LEU A 128 6.96 -2.16 -9.02
C LEU A 128 6.12 -3.25 -8.32
N PRO A 129 6.71 -4.13 -7.50
CA PRO A 129 5.99 -5.15 -6.75
C PRO A 129 5.26 -4.52 -5.54
N GLY A 130 4.16 -3.83 -5.80
CA GLY A 130 3.37 -3.15 -4.76
C GLY A 130 2.74 -4.12 -3.77
N VAL A 131 2.77 -3.77 -2.48
CA VAL A 131 2.13 -4.56 -1.42
C VAL A 131 0.62 -4.64 -1.60
N THR A 132 -0.04 -3.53 -1.96
CA THR A 132 -1.47 -3.48 -2.25
C THR A 132 -1.81 -4.39 -3.44
N ARG A 133 -1.02 -4.37 -4.51
CA ARG A 133 -1.18 -5.27 -5.65
C ARG A 133 -1.14 -6.73 -5.21
N GLN A 134 -0.17 -7.09 -4.38
CA GLN A 134 -0.03 -8.45 -3.88
C GLN A 134 -1.25 -8.87 -3.04
N SER A 135 -1.71 -8.02 -2.12
CA SER A 135 -2.91 -8.27 -1.33
C SER A 135 -4.16 -8.47 -2.20
N ILE A 136 -4.33 -7.67 -3.25
CA ILE A 136 -5.46 -7.82 -4.18
C ILE A 136 -5.40 -9.15 -4.93
N LEU A 137 -4.23 -9.55 -5.40
CA LEU A 137 -4.04 -10.84 -6.07
C LEU A 137 -4.36 -12.01 -5.14
N GLU A 138 -3.92 -11.95 -3.89
CA GLU A 138 -4.20 -12.98 -2.87
C GLU A 138 -5.69 -13.05 -2.54
N LEU A 139 -6.35 -11.90 -2.32
CA LEU A 139 -7.79 -11.85 -2.07
C LEU A 139 -8.58 -12.43 -3.26
N ALA A 140 -8.31 -11.96 -4.47
CA ALA A 140 -9.01 -12.39 -5.67
C ALA A 140 -8.83 -13.89 -5.94
N ARG A 141 -7.61 -14.42 -5.76
CA ARG A 141 -7.33 -15.86 -5.87
C ARG A 141 -8.02 -16.66 -4.77
N GLY A 142 -8.07 -16.11 -3.55
CA GLY A 142 -8.74 -16.72 -2.42
C GLY A 142 -10.25 -16.84 -2.58
N TRP A 143 -10.88 -15.89 -3.29
CA TRP A 143 -12.32 -15.97 -3.62
C TRP A 143 -12.63 -17.06 -4.63
N GLY A 144 -11.75 -17.28 -5.62
CA GLY A 144 -11.92 -18.34 -6.62
C GLY A 144 -13.13 -18.15 -7.55
N GLU A 145 -13.70 -16.94 -7.62
CA GLU A 145 -14.92 -16.64 -8.37
C GLU A 145 -14.68 -16.28 -9.85
N PHE A 146 -13.45 -15.93 -10.19
CA PHE A 146 -13.03 -15.51 -11.53
C PHE A 146 -11.54 -15.77 -11.73
N LYS A 147 -11.11 -15.75 -12.99
CA LYS A 147 -9.71 -16.00 -13.34
C LYS A 147 -8.83 -14.83 -12.93
N VAL A 148 -7.64 -15.10 -12.41
CA VAL A 148 -6.67 -14.07 -12.01
C VAL A 148 -5.36 -14.29 -12.76
N THR A 149 -5.01 -13.37 -13.65
CA THR A 149 -3.87 -13.54 -14.57
C THR A 149 -2.88 -12.39 -14.45
N GLU A 150 -1.60 -12.74 -14.32
CA GLU A 150 -0.49 -11.79 -14.43
C GLU A 150 0.07 -11.85 -15.86
N THR A 151 -0.40 -10.98 -16.76
CA THR A 151 0.01 -10.96 -18.18
C THR A 151 0.08 -9.55 -18.75
N THR A 152 0.72 -9.41 -19.91
CA THR A 152 0.86 -8.12 -20.58
C THR A 152 -0.49 -7.67 -21.13
N ILE A 153 -0.92 -6.48 -20.72
CA ILE A 153 -2.11 -5.79 -21.22
C ILE A 153 -1.68 -4.71 -22.20
N THR A 154 -2.43 -4.52 -23.29
CA THR A 154 -2.13 -3.49 -24.30
C THR A 154 -3.32 -2.55 -24.50
N MET A 155 -3.06 -1.31 -24.91
CA MET A 155 -4.15 -0.38 -25.25
C MET A 155 -5.07 -0.91 -26.37
N PRO A 156 -4.57 -1.53 -27.46
CA PRO A 156 -5.44 -2.17 -28.44
C PRO A 156 -6.38 -3.23 -27.85
N SER A 157 -5.91 -4.06 -26.91
CA SER A 157 -6.78 -5.05 -26.24
C SER A 157 -7.87 -4.40 -25.37
N ILE A 158 -7.56 -3.26 -24.74
CA ILE A 158 -8.53 -2.52 -23.93
C ILE A 158 -9.58 -1.84 -24.82
N VAL A 159 -9.14 -1.18 -25.89
CA VAL A 159 -10.04 -0.57 -26.87
C VAL A 159 -10.96 -1.62 -27.50
N LYS A 160 -10.41 -2.79 -27.88
CA LYS A 160 -11.20 -3.91 -28.40
C LYS A 160 -12.22 -4.40 -27.38
N ALA A 161 -11.81 -4.60 -26.12
CA ALA A 161 -12.70 -5.05 -25.06
C ALA A 161 -13.82 -4.04 -24.76
N GLU A 162 -13.54 -2.74 -24.83
CA GLU A 162 -14.55 -1.69 -24.65
C GLU A 162 -15.56 -1.68 -25.81
N GLN A 163 -15.08 -1.72 -27.06
CA GLN A 163 -15.93 -1.76 -28.25
C GLN A 163 -16.84 -2.99 -28.30
N GLU A 164 -16.38 -4.11 -27.74
CA GLU A 164 -17.13 -5.36 -27.64
C GLU A 164 -17.98 -5.47 -26.36
N GLY A 165 -18.00 -4.44 -25.50
CA GLY A 165 -18.77 -4.45 -24.25
C GLY A 165 -18.26 -5.44 -23.20
N ARG A 166 -17.01 -5.89 -23.32
CA ARG A 166 -16.36 -6.84 -22.42
C ARG A 166 -15.54 -6.18 -21.30
N LEU A 167 -15.22 -4.89 -21.41
CA LEU A 167 -14.50 -4.15 -20.38
C LEU A 167 -15.44 -3.84 -19.21
N LEU A 168 -15.14 -4.37 -18.01
CA LEU A 168 -16.01 -4.20 -16.83
C LEU A 168 -15.49 -3.09 -15.92
N GLU A 169 -14.24 -3.17 -15.47
CA GLU A 169 -13.65 -2.21 -14.55
C GLU A 169 -12.16 -2.02 -14.82
N VAL A 170 -11.64 -0.82 -14.54
CA VAL A 170 -10.21 -0.53 -14.54
C VAL A 170 -9.91 0.27 -13.28
N PHE A 171 -8.85 -0.08 -12.56
CA PHE A 171 -8.47 0.63 -11.34
C PHE A 171 -6.97 0.55 -11.07
N GLY A 172 -6.45 1.62 -10.46
CA GLY A 172 -5.12 1.66 -9.87
C GLY A 172 -5.14 1.12 -8.44
N SER A 173 -4.04 0.52 -8.00
CA SER A 173 -3.82 0.12 -6.61
C SER A 173 -2.49 0.65 -6.08
N GLY A 174 -2.50 1.23 -4.89
CA GLY A 174 -1.28 1.71 -4.23
C GLY A 174 -1.57 2.19 -2.82
N THR A 175 -0.55 2.26 -1.97
CA THR A 175 -0.71 2.51 -0.52
C THR A 175 -1.44 3.82 -0.19
N ALA A 176 -1.28 4.86 -1.01
CA ALA A 176 -1.88 6.17 -0.74
C ALA A 176 -3.41 6.20 -0.90
N ALA A 177 -3.95 5.53 -1.93
CA ALA A 177 -5.38 5.52 -2.23
C ALA A 177 -6.05 4.18 -1.92
N VAL A 178 -5.25 3.14 -1.61
CA VAL A 178 -5.62 1.71 -1.64
C VAL A 178 -6.07 1.29 -3.04
N ILE A 179 -7.20 1.83 -3.51
CA ILE A 179 -7.76 1.59 -4.83
C ILE A 179 -8.28 2.91 -5.42
N SER A 180 -8.00 3.12 -6.70
CA SER A 180 -8.46 4.29 -7.47
C SER A 180 -9.18 3.83 -8.75
N PRO A 181 -10.52 3.92 -8.82
CA PRO A 181 -11.27 3.63 -10.04
C PRO A 181 -10.83 4.52 -11.20
N VAL A 182 -10.83 3.97 -12.41
CA VAL A 182 -10.61 4.71 -13.67
C VAL A 182 -11.94 4.82 -14.39
N LYS A 183 -12.35 6.04 -14.73
CA LYS A 183 -13.59 6.32 -15.49
C LYS A 183 -13.36 6.40 -17.00
N LEU A 184 -12.20 6.93 -17.38
CA LEU A 184 -11.91 7.32 -18.75
C LEU A 184 -10.42 7.11 -19.01
N ILE A 185 -10.10 6.55 -20.18
CA ILE A 185 -8.75 6.49 -20.70
C ILE A 185 -8.76 7.22 -22.05
N ASN A 186 -8.03 8.33 -22.15
CA ASN A 186 -7.80 8.98 -23.43
C ASN A 186 -6.60 8.32 -24.13
N TYR A 187 -6.80 7.82 -25.35
CA TYR A 187 -5.78 7.14 -26.13
C TYR A 187 -5.88 7.53 -27.60
N ASN A 188 -4.80 8.11 -28.14
CA ASN A 188 -4.73 8.60 -29.52
C ASN A 188 -5.91 9.50 -29.91
N GLY A 189 -6.30 10.41 -29.01
CA GLY A 189 -7.42 11.33 -29.22
C GLY A 189 -8.80 10.68 -29.18
N LYS A 190 -8.90 9.41 -28.79
CA LYS A 190 -10.16 8.70 -28.57
C LYS A 190 -10.35 8.41 -27.09
N ASP A 191 -11.57 8.57 -26.64
CA ASP A 191 -11.99 8.27 -25.28
C ASP A 191 -12.46 6.82 -25.18
N VAL A 192 -11.86 6.09 -24.25
CA VAL A 192 -12.28 4.73 -23.84
C VAL A 192 -12.98 4.86 -22.50
N ASN A 193 -14.29 4.65 -22.48
CA ASN A 193 -15.08 4.77 -21.26
C ASN A 193 -15.03 3.47 -20.48
N VAL A 194 -14.82 3.57 -19.17
CA VAL A 194 -14.83 2.44 -18.25
C VAL A 194 -16.11 2.50 -17.41
N PRO A 195 -16.91 1.42 -17.36
CA PRO A 195 -18.14 1.40 -16.56
C PRO A 195 -17.86 1.63 -15.07
N LEU A 196 -18.76 2.37 -14.42
CA LEU A 196 -18.80 2.57 -12.96
C LEU A 196 -20.19 2.20 -12.47
N ASP A 197 -20.41 0.90 -12.24
CA ASP A 197 -21.74 0.30 -12.04
C ASP A 197 -22.10 0.07 -10.56
N ALA A 198 -21.26 0.49 -9.62
CA ALA A 198 -21.61 0.44 -8.21
C ALA A 198 -22.76 1.42 -7.88
N PRO A 199 -23.55 1.19 -6.80
CA PRO A 199 -24.67 2.05 -6.44
C PRO A 199 -24.33 3.53 -6.23
N ASP A 200 -23.07 3.85 -5.90
CA ASP A 200 -22.61 5.22 -5.71
C ASP A 200 -22.19 5.92 -7.02
N GLY A 201 -22.13 5.20 -8.14
CA GLY A 201 -21.69 5.69 -9.44
C GLY A 201 -20.22 6.15 -9.48
N LYS A 202 -19.42 5.80 -8.46
CA LYS A 202 -18.03 6.26 -8.31
C LYS A 202 -17.00 5.16 -8.59
N SER A 203 -17.41 3.90 -8.53
CA SER A 203 -16.56 2.74 -8.81
C SER A 203 -17.36 1.65 -9.52
N GLY A 204 -16.69 0.58 -9.94
CA GLY A 204 -17.36 -0.67 -10.22
C GLY A 204 -17.58 -1.53 -8.97
N GLN A 205 -18.38 -2.59 -9.10
CA GLN A 205 -18.74 -3.47 -7.99
C GLN A 205 -17.53 -4.19 -7.37
N LEU A 206 -16.63 -4.73 -8.20
CA LEU A 206 -15.43 -5.42 -7.74
C LEU A 206 -14.48 -4.45 -7.04
N THR A 207 -14.25 -3.30 -7.64
CA THR A 207 -13.43 -2.22 -7.08
C THR A 207 -13.93 -1.82 -5.69
N LYS A 208 -15.26 -1.71 -5.51
CA LYS A 208 -15.87 -1.42 -4.20
C LYS A 208 -15.67 -2.54 -3.19
N ARG A 209 -15.88 -3.79 -3.60
CA ARG A 209 -15.70 -4.96 -2.75
C ARG A 209 -14.26 -5.06 -2.24
N ILE A 210 -13.28 -4.94 -3.14
CA ILE A 210 -11.86 -5.00 -2.74
C ILE A 210 -11.53 -3.87 -1.78
N TRP A 211 -12.01 -2.65 -2.03
CA TRP A 211 -11.78 -1.52 -1.14
C TRP A 211 -12.36 -1.77 0.26
N ASN A 212 -13.59 -2.29 0.35
CA ASN A 212 -14.23 -2.63 1.62
C ASN A 212 -13.42 -3.68 2.37
N GLU A 213 -13.04 -4.78 1.73
CA GLU A 213 -12.28 -5.88 2.36
C GLU A 213 -10.91 -5.42 2.87
N MET A 214 -10.18 -4.66 2.05
CA MET A 214 -8.88 -4.13 2.45
C MET A 214 -9.00 -3.15 3.63
N THR A 215 -9.99 -2.27 3.61
CA THR A 215 -10.22 -1.30 4.69
C THR A 215 -10.69 -2.01 5.95
N ASP A 216 -11.56 -2.99 5.84
CA ASP A 216 -12.03 -3.81 6.95
C ASP A 216 -10.86 -4.50 7.64
N ILE A 217 -9.93 -5.11 6.89
CA ILE A 217 -8.73 -5.72 7.46
C ILE A 217 -7.88 -4.68 8.18
N GLN A 218 -7.62 -3.53 7.55
CA GLN A 218 -6.80 -2.46 8.12
C GLN A 218 -7.40 -1.89 9.42
N VAL A 219 -8.72 -1.70 9.48
CA VAL A 219 -9.41 -1.07 10.61
C VAL A 219 -9.78 -2.08 11.70
N LYS A 220 -10.16 -3.32 11.37
CA LYS A 220 -10.41 -4.37 12.38
C LYS A 220 -9.15 -4.71 13.17
N CYS A 221 -7.97 -4.67 12.54
CA CYS A 221 -6.71 -4.79 13.27
C CYS A 221 -6.50 -3.65 14.29
N MET A 222 -6.97 -2.43 14.01
CA MET A 222 -6.86 -1.32 14.96
C MET A 222 -7.82 -1.49 16.15
N LEU A 223 -9.06 -1.92 15.93
CA LEU A 223 -10.01 -2.18 17.01
C LEU A 223 -9.57 -3.32 17.91
N PHE A 224 -8.96 -4.37 17.36
CA PHE A 224 -8.42 -5.48 18.16
C PHE A 224 -7.28 -5.01 19.08
N GLU A 225 -6.38 -4.15 18.60
CA GLU A 225 -5.32 -3.55 19.41
C GLU A 225 -5.86 -2.58 20.47
N GLU A 226 -6.90 -1.80 20.17
CA GLU A 226 -7.57 -0.95 21.16
C GLU A 226 -8.27 -1.76 22.24
N ILE A 227 -8.93 -2.87 21.88
CA ILE A 227 -9.52 -3.82 22.84
C ILE A 227 -8.43 -4.44 23.71
N ILE A 228 -7.32 -4.90 23.11
CA ILE A 228 -6.17 -5.43 23.88
C ILE A 228 -5.59 -4.37 24.82
N ARG A 229 -5.47 -3.12 24.37
CA ARG A 229 -4.97 -2.01 25.21
C ARG A 229 -5.92 -1.69 26.36
N TYR A 230 -7.22 -1.64 26.08
CA TYR A 230 -8.27 -1.41 27.09
C TYR A 230 -8.30 -2.54 28.13
N GLU A 231 -8.20 -3.79 27.70
CA GLU A 231 -8.16 -4.94 28.61
C GLU A 231 -6.86 -4.96 29.44
N ARG A 232 -5.71 -4.61 28.84
CA ARG A 232 -4.43 -4.49 29.56
C ARG A 232 -4.40 -3.32 30.56
N SER A 233 -5.06 -2.21 30.26
CA SER A 233 -5.17 -1.09 31.21
C SER A 233 -6.12 -1.39 32.37
N ASN A 234 -7.09 -2.28 32.16
CA ASN A 234 -8.11 -2.60 33.16
C ASN A 234 -7.87 -3.91 33.92
N HIS A 235 -6.88 -4.73 33.55
CA HIS A 235 -6.54 -5.96 34.26
C HIS A 235 -5.09 -5.99 34.76
N SER A 236 -4.89 -5.41 35.95
CA SER A 236 -3.77 -5.75 36.83
C SER A 236 -4.00 -7.05 37.62
N ASN A 237 -5.13 -7.75 37.43
CA ASN A 237 -5.38 -9.06 38.05
C ASN A 237 -6.46 -9.85 37.27
N SER A 238 -6.05 -10.74 36.35
CA SER A 238 -6.50 -12.14 36.29
C SER A 238 -6.05 -12.78 34.98
N MET A 239 -5.18 -13.78 35.09
CA MET A 239 -4.63 -14.55 33.98
C MET A 239 -5.50 -15.80 33.70
N ALA A 240 -6.83 -15.71 33.84
CA ALA A 240 -7.71 -16.89 33.93
C ALA A 240 -8.93 -16.92 32.97
N ALA A 241 -9.18 -15.89 32.15
CA ALA A 241 -10.42 -15.80 31.36
C ALA A 241 -10.34 -16.33 29.91
N TRP A 242 -9.23 -16.97 29.49
CA TRP A 242 -8.96 -17.28 28.08
C TRP A 242 -9.55 -18.61 27.55
N ASN A 243 -10.45 -19.29 28.28
CA ASN A 243 -10.87 -20.65 27.88
C ASN A 243 -12.36 -20.85 27.52
N THR A 244 -13.16 -19.79 27.36
CA THR A 244 -14.63 -19.97 27.19
C THR A 244 -15.30 -19.17 26.06
N ARG A 245 -14.56 -18.51 25.16
CA ARG A 245 -15.18 -17.86 23.99
C ARG A 245 -14.55 -18.36 22.71
N GLY A 246 -15.08 -19.48 22.22
CA GLY A 246 -14.70 -20.11 20.96
C GLY A 246 -14.83 -19.15 19.78
N LEU A 247 -13.70 -18.55 19.42
CA LEU A 247 -13.47 -17.85 18.17
C LEU A 247 -12.23 -18.48 17.52
N LEU A 248 -12.47 -19.63 16.89
CA LEU A 248 -11.77 -20.11 15.70
C LEU A 248 -12.85 -20.41 14.67
#